data_AF-A0A1R3G7B9-F1
#
_entry.id   AF-A0A1R3G7B9-F1
#
_cell.length_a   1.000
_cell.length_b   1.000
_cell.length_c   1.000
_cell.angle_alpha   90.00
_cell.angle_beta   90.00
_cell.angle_gamma   90.00
#
_symmetry.space_group_name_H-M   'P 1'
#
loop_
_entity.id
_entity.type
_entity.pdbx_description
1 polymer ?
#
loop_
_entity_poly.entity_id
_entity_poly.type
_entity_poly.pdbx_seq_one_letter_code
_entity_poly.pdbx_strand_id
1 'polypeptide(L)'
;VILFVRFVLQHGGRALLADEMGLGKTLQAIAVALCLRDSWPVLILTPSSLRLHWASVIFSQISGSNRGGFAILSSKNKGGIRLDGMFNIISYDLVARIENVLMASEFKVVIADESHFMKNAQAKRTTACVPIIK
;
A
#
# COMPACT_ATOMS: atom_id res chain seq x y z
N VAL A 1 7.93 1.05 -16.96
CA VAL A 1 8.13 1.71 -15.64
C VAL A 1 8.17 3.24 -15.76
N ILE A 2 9.19 3.86 -16.37
CA ILE A 2 9.34 5.34 -16.40
C ILE A 2 8.13 6.06 -17.00
N LEU A 3 7.60 5.57 -18.14
CA LEU A 3 6.43 6.15 -18.77
C LEU A 3 5.19 6.12 -17.86
N PHE A 4 4.98 5.01 -17.15
CA PHE A 4 3.90 4.88 -16.20
C PHE A 4 4.07 5.84 -15.01
N VAL A 5 5.27 5.94 -14.44
CA VAL A 5 5.54 6.90 -13.36
C VAL A 5 5.19 8.32 -13.78
N ARG A 6 5.64 8.75 -14.98
CA ARG A 6 5.29 10.07 -15.52
C ARG A 6 3.79 10.24 -15.71
N PHE A 7 3.10 9.23 -16.23
CA PHE A 7 1.66 9.24 -16.38
C PHE A 7 0.95 9.47 -15.04
N VAL A 8 1.30 8.72 -13.99
CA VAL A 8 0.67 8.87 -12.67
C VAL A 8 0.90 10.28 -12.10
N LEU A 9 2.13 10.79 -12.18
CA LEU A 9 2.46 12.13 -11.68
C LEU A 9 1.71 13.24 -12.44
N GLN A 10 1.54 13.10 -13.76
CA GLN A 10 0.78 14.06 -14.57
C GLN A 10 -0.73 14.04 -14.30
N HIS A 11 -1.26 12.92 -13.82
CA HIS A 11 -2.69 12.74 -13.49
C HIS A 11 -2.97 12.92 -11.99
N GLY A 12 -2.14 13.69 -11.28
CA GLY A 12 -2.36 14.02 -9.88
C GLY A 12 -2.21 12.84 -8.92
N GLY A 13 -1.40 11.84 -9.26
CA GLY A 13 -1.08 10.71 -8.38
C GLY A 13 -2.06 9.54 -8.43
N ARG A 14 -3.16 9.65 -9.19
CA ARG A 14 -4.20 8.62 -9.27
C ARG A 14 -4.04 7.79 -10.54
N ALA A 15 -3.95 6.46 -10.39
CA ALA A 15 -3.88 5.54 -11.52
C ALA A 15 -4.40 4.15 -11.16
N LEU A 16 -4.91 3.44 -12.15
CA LEU A 16 -5.29 2.03 -12.06
C LEU A 16 -4.41 1.23 -13.03
N LEU A 17 -3.69 0.24 -12.49
CA LEU A 17 -2.94 -0.74 -13.28
C LEU A 17 -3.79 -2.00 -13.44
N ALA A 18 -4.25 -2.26 -14.66
CA ALA A 18 -5.09 -3.43 -14.98
C ALA A 18 -4.36 -4.46 -15.88
N ASP A 19 -3.04 -4.38 -15.96
CA ASP A 19 -2.23 -5.25 -16.82
C ASP A 19 -2.21 -6.71 -16.33
N GLU A 20 -1.76 -7.62 -17.18
CA GLU A 20 -1.59 -9.04 -16.84
C GLU A 20 -0.63 -9.27 -15.65
N MET A 21 -0.83 -10.39 -14.95
CA MET A 21 0.04 -10.82 -13.86
C MET A 21 1.48 -11.05 -14.39
N GLY A 22 2.50 -10.66 -13.62
CA GLY A 22 3.91 -10.85 -14.01
C GLY A 22 4.57 -9.66 -14.73
N LEU A 23 3.83 -8.62 -15.11
CA LEU A 23 4.39 -7.44 -15.80
C LEU A 23 5.10 -6.41 -14.89
N GLY A 24 5.45 -6.81 -13.67
CA GLY A 24 6.21 -5.97 -12.73
C GLY A 24 5.41 -4.80 -12.12
N LYS A 25 4.09 -4.90 -12.03
CA LYS A 25 3.21 -3.86 -11.45
C LYS A 25 3.64 -3.43 -10.05
N THR A 26 4.05 -4.37 -9.20
CA THR A 26 4.57 -4.10 -7.84
C THR A 26 5.74 -3.13 -7.87
N LEU A 27 6.71 -3.37 -8.76
CA LEU A 27 7.87 -2.50 -8.91
C LEU A 27 7.48 -1.12 -9.45
N GLN A 28 6.54 -1.07 -10.39
CA GLN A 28 6.02 0.19 -10.92
C GLN A 28 5.33 1.03 -9.84
N ALA A 29 4.51 0.42 -9.00
CA ALA A 29 3.84 1.09 -7.88
C ALA A 29 4.83 1.62 -6.84
N ILE A 30 5.87 0.83 -6.50
CA ILE A 30 6.94 1.27 -5.61
C ILE A 30 7.72 2.45 -6.23
N ALA A 31 8.02 2.39 -7.52
CA ALA A 31 8.72 3.48 -8.22
C ALA A 31 7.91 4.79 -8.17
N VAL A 32 6.59 4.73 -8.35
CA VAL A 32 5.71 5.90 -8.18
C VAL A 32 5.79 6.43 -6.74
N ALA A 33 5.66 5.56 -5.74
CA ALA A 33 5.71 5.97 -4.34
C ALA A 33 7.05 6.63 -3.97
N LEU A 34 8.18 6.14 -4.52
CA LEU A 34 9.50 6.74 -4.33
C LEU A 34 9.64 8.14 -4.96
N CYS A 35 8.82 8.49 -5.95
CA CYS A 35 8.75 9.84 -6.51
C CYS A 35 7.89 10.80 -5.66
N LEU A 36 7.12 10.28 -4.70
CA LEU A 36 6.19 11.03 -3.85
C LEU A 36 6.67 11.11 -2.39
N ARG A 37 7.98 11.22 -2.15
CA ARG A 37 8.56 11.17 -0.78
C ARG A 37 7.97 12.22 0.18
N ASP A 38 7.59 13.39 -0.32
CA ASP A 38 7.00 14.46 0.49
C ASP A 38 5.59 14.10 1.03
N SER A 39 5.00 13.03 0.50
CA SER A 39 3.67 12.51 0.87
C SER A 39 3.73 11.22 1.72
N TRP A 40 4.92 10.81 2.17
CA TRP A 40 5.08 9.61 3.00
C TRP A 40 4.54 9.84 4.43
N PRO A 41 4.12 8.78 5.14
CA PRO A 41 4.32 7.35 4.86
C PRO A 41 3.41 6.76 3.78
N VAL A 42 3.77 5.58 3.25
CA VAL A 42 3.02 4.84 2.22
C VAL A 42 2.21 3.71 2.88
N LEU A 43 0.95 3.58 2.50
CA LEU A 43 0.09 2.45 2.87
C LEU A 43 -0.05 1.49 1.68
N ILE A 44 0.17 0.20 1.92
CA ILE A 44 -0.04 -0.88 0.95
C ILE A 44 -1.13 -1.81 1.48
N LEU A 45 -2.23 -1.91 0.74
CA LEU A 45 -3.30 -2.86 0.94
C LEU A 45 -3.13 -4.03 -0.03
N THR A 46 -3.05 -5.25 0.49
CA THR A 46 -2.76 -6.43 -0.33
C THR A 46 -3.43 -7.68 0.26
N PRO A 47 -3.68 -8.76 -0.51
CA PRO A 47 -4.05 -10.04 0.08
C PRO A 47 -3.03 -10.50 1.13
N SER A 48 -3.51 -11.21 2.16
CA SER A 48 -2.68 -11.68 3.28
C SER A 48 -1.46 -12.51 2.84
N SER A 49 -1.58 -13.24 1.72
CA SER A 49 -0.54 -14.08 1.11
C SER A 49 0.58 -13.30 0.42
N LEU A 50 0.31 -12.06 -0.04
CA LEU A 50 1.26 -11.27 -0.83
C LEU A 50 2.06 -10.26 0.01
N ARG A 51 1.76 -10.12 1.30
CA ARG A 51 2.46 -9.17 2.20
C ARG A 51 3.99 -9.37 2.23
N LEU A 52 4.45 -10.63 2.27
CA LEU A 52 5.87 -10.95 2.27
C LEU A 52 6.53 -10.66 0.91
N HIS A 53 5.79 -10.85 -0.18
CA HIS A 53 6.27 -10.49 -1.51
C HIS A 53 6.51 -8.98 -1.62
N TRP A 54 5.55 -8.16 -1.19
CA TRP A 54 5.69 -6.71 -1.12
C TRP A 54 6.91 -6.29 -0.29
N ALA A 55 7.06 -6.86 0.91
CA ALA A 55 8.22 -6.60 1.77
C ALA A 55 9.55 -6.93 1.09
N SER A 56 9.64 -8.07 0.38
CA SER A 56 10.84 -8.47 -0.36
C SER A 56 11.17 -7.50 -1.49
N VAL A 57 10.18 -7.07 -2.28
CA VAL A 57 10.41 -6.11 -3.37
C VAL A 57 10.85 -4.77 -2.79
N ILE A 58 10.16 -4.26 -1.76
CA ILE A 58 10.52 -3.01 -1.08
C ILE A 58 11.95 -3.08 -0.54
N PHE A 59 12.31 -4.18 0.12
CA PHE A 59 13.66 -4.40 0.63
C PHE A 59 14.72 -4.31 -0.49
N SER A 60 14.47 -4.97 -1.63
CA SER A 60 15.41 -4.92 -2.77
C SER A 60 15.58 -3.52 -3.37
N GLN A 61 14.54 -2.67 -3.34
CA GLN A 61 14.61 -1.30 -3.86
C GLN A 61 15.26 -0.32 -2.87
N ILE A 62 15.16 -0.56 -1.56
CA ILE A 62 15.59 0.39 -0.51
C ILE A 62 16.97 0.05 0.05
N SER A 63 17.52 -1.16 -0.20
CA SER A 63 18.80 -1.63 0.38
C SER A 63 20.05 -0.77 0.10
N GLY A 64 19.95 0.31 -0.70
CA GLY A 64 21.00 1.34 -0.84
C GLY A 64 20.84 2.57 0.06
N SER A 65 19.72 2.72 0.79
CA SER A 65 19.42 3.88 1.64
C SER A 65 19.29 3.46 3.10
N ASN A 66 20.17 3.99 3.95
CA ASN A 66 20.34 3.58 5.35
C ASN A 66 19.24 4.09 6.31
N ARG A 67 17.95 4.11 5.89
CA ARG A 67 16.83 4.57 6.73
C ARG A 67 15.65 3.61 6.63
N GLY A 68 15.11 3.22 7.80
CA GLY A 68 14.10 2.18 8.04
C GLY A 68 12.99 2.11 6.99
N GLY A 69 12.57 0.92 6.56
CA GLY A 69 11.94 -0.07 7.41
C GLY A 69 10.47 -0.14 6.99
N PHE A 70 10.10 -1.19 6.25
CA PHE A 70 8.70 -1.50 6.03
C PHE A 70 8.15 -2.15 7.31
N ALA A 71 6.89 -1.88 7.63
CA ALA A 71 6.16 -2.54 8.71
C ALA A 71 5.13 -3.48 8.10
N ILE A 72 5.20 -4.78 8.44
CA ILE A 72 4.14 -5.73 8.08
C ILE A 72 3.23 -5.88 9.28
N LEU A 73 1.99 -5.43 9.14
CA LEU A 73 1.01 -5.57 10.21
C LEU A 73 0.41 -6.96 10.20
N SER A 74 0.33 -7.55 11.39
CA SER A 74 -0.25 -8.87 11.64
C SER A 74 -1.24 -8.80 12.80
N SER A 75 -2.35 -9.54 12.68
CA SER A 75 -3.42 -9.63 13.68
C SER A 75 -2.94 -10.10 15.08
N LYS A 76 -1.78 -10.77 15.14
CA LYS A 76 -1.23 -11.41 16.34
C LYS A 76 -0.35 -10.49 17.22
N ASN A 77 -0.18 -9.21 16.87
CA ASN A 77 0.68 -8.31 17.64
C ASN A 77 0.06 -7.99 19.01
N LYS A 78 0.63 -8.57 20.07
CA LYS A 78 0.25 -8.33 21.47
C LYS A 78 0.59 -6.91 21.98
N GLY A 79 1.45 -6.18 21.26
CA GLY A 79 1.94 -4.84 21.64
C GLY A 79 1.18 -3.65 21.03
N GLY A 80 -0.01 -3.89 20.48
CA GLY A 80 -0.78 -2.86 19.77
C GLY A 80 -0.42 -2.76 18.28
N ILE A 81 -1.28 -2.03 17.53
CA ILE A 81 -1.10 -1.76 16.10
C ILE A 81 -0.30 -0.47 15.95
N ARG A 82 0.87 -0.56 15.31
CA ARG A 82 1.73 0.59 15.01
C ARG A 82 1.93 0.69 13.49
N LEU A 83 1.85 1.91 12.97
CA LEU A 83 2.01 2.26 11.56
C LEU A 83 3.22 3.20 11.41
N ASP A 84 4.35 2.80 11.97
CA ASP A 84 5.60 3.60 12.03
C ASP A 84 6.59 3.26 10.91
N GLY A 85 6.21 2.37 9.98
CA GLY A 85 7.01 2.06 8.80
C GLY A 85 6.95 3.17 7.74
N MET A 86 8.01 3.29 6.94
CA MET A 86 7.97 4.12 5.73
C MET A 86 6.99 3.55 4.71
N PHE A 87 6.95 2.23 4.62
CA PHE A 87 5.91 1.45 3.96
C PHE A 87 5.17 0.63 4.99
N ASN A 88 3.85 0.76 5.05
CA ASN A 88 2.99 -0.01 5.94
C ASN A 88 2.19 -1.02 5.12
N ILE A 89 2.51 -2.30 5.27
CA ILE A 89 1.91 -3.39 4.51
C ILE A 89 0.83 -4.05 5.36
N ILE A 90 -0.41 -3.97 4.90
CA ILE A 90 -1.59 -4.41 5.63
C ILE A 90 -2.46 -5.28 4.73
N SER A 91 -3.10 -6.30 5.32
CA SER A 91 -4.10 -7.07 4.59
C SER A 91 -5.48 -6.42 4.61
N TYR A 92 -6.27 -6.60 3.56
CA TYR A 92 -7.66 -6.12 3.49
C TYR A 92 -8.51 -6.55 4.69
N ASP A 93 -8.26 -7.74 5.24
CA ASP A 93 -8.99 -8.27 6.39
C ASP A 93 -8.72 -7.49 7.69
N LEU A 94 -7.55 -6.85 7.80
CA LEU A 94 -7.19 -6.04 8.96
C LEU A 94 -7.76 -4.63 8.90
N VAL A 95 -8.04 -4.09 7.71
CA VAL A 95 -8.48 -2.70 7.53
C VAL A 95 -9.69 -2.38 8.40
N ALA A 96 -10.73 -3.19 8.35
CA ALA A 96 -11.96 -2.98 9.14
C ALA A 96 -11.73 -3.03 10.65
N ARG A 97 -10.69 -3.73 11.13
CA ARG A 97 -10.36 -3.82 12.55
C ARG A 97 -9.61 -2.58 13.05
N ILE A 98 -8.88 -1.90 12.17
CA ILE A 98 -7.96 -0.82 12.51
C ILE A 98 -8.32 0.49 11.82
N GLU A 99 -9.54 0.59 11.29
CA GLU A 99 -10.05 1.70 10.50
C GLU A 99 -9.79 3.05 11.20
N ASN A 100 -10.12 3.15 12.49
CA ASN A 100 -9.88 4.38 13.27
C ASN A 100 -8.40 4.79 13.28
N VAL A 101 -7.48 3.83 13.37
CA VAL A 101 -6.04 4.09 13.35
C VAL A 101 -5.59 4.53 11.96
N LEU A 102 -6.12 3.90 10.90
CA LEU A 102 -5.81 4.26 9.51
C LEU A 102 -6.33 5.66 9.16
N MET A 103 -7.54 5.99 9.59
CA MET A 103 -8.14 7.30 9.40
C MET A 103 -7.37 8.39 10.15
N ALA A 104 -6.93 8.12 11.38
CA ALA A 104 -6.10 9.05 12.16
C ALA A 104 -4.68 9.23 11.59
N SER A 105 -4.18 8.28 10.79
CA SER A 105 -2.83 8.35 10.21
C SER A 105 -2.76 9.18 8.92
N GLU A 106 -3.90 9.53 8.33
CA GLU A 106 -4.00 10.40 7.14
C GLU A 106 -3.03 10.09 6.00
N PHE A 107 -2.95 8.82 5.59
CA PHE A 107 -2.08 8.40 4.48
C PHE A 107 -2.42 9.15 3.19
N LYS A 108 -1.41 9.81 2.62
CA LYS A 108 -1.52 10.52 1.34
C LYS A 108 -1.18 9.63 0.13
N VAL A 109 -0.45 8.55 0.35
CA VAL A 109 -0.11 7.56 -0.68
C VAL A 109 -0.65 6.20 -0.28
N VAL A 110 -1.59 5.69 -1.06
CA VAL A 110 -2.21 4.38 -0.86
C VAL A 110 -2.05 3.55 -2.12
N ILE A 111 -1.52 2.34 -1.97
CA ILE A 111 -1.40 1.34 -3.02
C ILE A 111 -2.35 0.21 -2.69
N ALA A 112 -3.31 -0.08 -3.56
CA ALA A 112 -4.24 -1.19 -3.42
C ALA A 112 -3.93 -2.28 -4.44
N ASP A 113 -3.28 -3.35 -3.99
CA ASP A 113 -2.98 -4.53 -4.79
C ASP A 113 -4.18 -5.47 -4.84
N GLU A 114 -4.38 -6.15 -5.97
CA GLU A 114 -5.54 -7.00 -6.21
C GLU A 114 -6.87 -6.33 -5.78
N SER A 115 -7.10 -5.10 -6.24
CA SER A 115 -8.24 -4.25 -5.86
C SER A 115 -9.61 -4.91 -6.09
N HIS A 116 -9.66 -5.99 -6.86
CA HIS A 116 -10.84 -6.83 -7.00
C HIS A 116 -11.34 -7.42 -5.66
N PHE A 117 -10.48 -7.53 -4.64
CA PHE A 117 -10.88 -7.87 -3.26
C PHE A 117 -11.81 -6.83 -2.62
N MET A 118 -11.88 -5.61 -3.18
CA MET A 118 -12.80 -4.55 -2.76
C MET A 118 -14.09 -4.48 -3.59
N LYS A 119 -14.35 -5.42 -4.52
CA LYS A 119 -15.50 -5.33 -5.45
C LYS A 119 -16.88 -5.32 -4.80
N ASN A 120 -17.06 -5.92 -3.63
CA ASN A 120 -18.37 -5.96 -2.98
C ASN A 120 -18.57 -4.74 -2.08
N ALA A 121 -19.24 -3.70 -2.60
CA ALA A 121 -19.51 -2.45 -1.90
C ALA A 121 -20.18 -2.61 -0.52
N GLN A 122 -20.93 -3.70 -0.31
CA GLN A 122 -21.60 -4.00 0.97
C GLN A 122 -20.74 -4.82 1.94
N ALA A 123 -19.61 -5.36 1.51
CA ALA A 123 -18.71 -6.05 2.41
C ALA A 123 -18.04 -5.03 3.34
N LYS A 124 -18.06 -5.30 4.66
CA LYS A 124 -17.39 -4.47 5.68
C LYS A 124 -15.96 -4.07 5.30
N ARG A 125 -15.24 -4.95 4.59
CA ARG A 125 -13.89 -4.70 4.07
C ARG A 125 -13.85 -3.57 3.04
N THR A 126 -14.75 -3.56 2.07
CA THR A 126 -14.83 -2.50 1.06
C THR A 126 -15.25 -1.18 1.70
N THR A 127 -16.27 -1.20 2.55
CA THR A 127 -16.75 0.02 3.23
C THR A 127 -15.65 0.67 4.06
N ALA A 128 -14.78 -0.12 4.70
CA ALA A 128 -13.64 0.39 5.47
C ALA A 128 -12.45 0.84 4.59
N CYS A 129 -12.28 0.31 3.37
CA CYS A 129 -11.17 0.71 2.49
C CYS A 129 -11.47 2.00 1.71
N VAL A 130 -12.71 2.19 1.27
CA VAL A 130 -13.14 3.37 0.49
C VAL A 130 -12.75 4.72 1.13
N PRO A 131 -12.96 4.98 2.43
CA PRO A 131 -12.61 6.27 3.03
C PRO A 131 -11.09 6.51 3.12
N ILE A 132 -10.28 5.46 2.98
CA ILE A 132 -8.82 5.51 3.05
C ILE A 132 -8.21 5.81 1.67
N ILE A 133 -8.85 5.32 0.60
CA ILE A 133 -8.40 5.52 -0.79
C ILE A 133 -9.07 6.81 -1.32
N LYS A 134 -8.45 7.98 -1.09
CA LYS A 134 -8.95 9.29 -1.52
C LYS A 134 -8.29 9.80 -2.80
#